data_AF-A0A4P5XBB0-F1
#
_entry.id   AF-A0A4P5XBB0-F1
#
_cell.length_a   1.000
_cell.length_b   1.000
_cell.length_c   1.000
_cell.angle_alpha   90.00
_cell.angle_beta   90.00
_cell.angle_gamma   90.00
#
_symmetry.space_group_name_H-M   'P 1'
#
loop_
_entity.id
_entity.type
_entity.pdbx_description
1 polymer ?
#
loop_
_entity_poly.entity_id
_entity_poly.type
_entity_poly.pdbx_seq_one_letter_code
_entity_poly.pdbx_strand_id
1 'polypeptide(L)'
;MSNWATRDALGLRGRGIKRAVAAVCGNCGYSMQGVDHAAVCPECGTIRTEAVAGGPLEDASKAYLIRLKRGARLVFWGLVAEIVLPLIWFAGAVAFFARAEDPNATTTPATQLASDALFGGLRTMLHMIPLAVQLLGAWWYTLREVETAEVKTPGEPKQQRWRIATLAGYGFAIACTLTAAILVWAGFPEDIFADGLDGTQMFQAAAVMAANLLAAVGALVALMGLLGFTQRLADRADDTHLESHARGLKWALVFLLPLGSFLAFFTWVALVLCCVVMHTMLRHVKYALARKPEYEVEEFVHSRPLP
;
A
#
# COMPACT_ATOMS: atom_id res chain seq x y z
N MET A 1 11.13 13.28 45.36
CA MET A 1 10.81 11.85 45.51
C MET A 1 9.29 11.72 45.52
N SER A 2 8.71 11.49 44.34
CA SER A 2 7.31 11.80 44.02
C SER A 2 6.55 10.53 43.64
N ASN A 3 5.40 10.29 44.28
CA ASN A 3 4.15 9.64 43.84
C ASN A 3 4.09 8.48 42.81
N TRP A 4 5.20 7.84 42.44
CA TRP A 4 5.17 6.71 41.49
C TRP A 4 4.67 5.41 42.11
N ALA A 5 4.97 5.18 43.40
CA ALA A 5 4.59 3.96 44.12
C ALA A 5 3.08 3.91 44.45
N THR A 6 2.44 5.05 44.70
CA THR A 6 1.01 5.11 45.03
C THR A 6 0.10 4.80 43.83
N ARG A 7 0.60 4.98 42.60
CA ARG A 7 -0.15 4.67 41.37
C ARG A 7 -0.18 3.17 41.04
N ASP A 8 0.78 2.39 41.54
CA ASP A 8 0.79 0.93 41.39
C ASP A 8 -0.23 0.25 42.31
N ALA A 9 -0.39 0.76 43.53
CA ALA A 9 -1.29 0.17 44.52
C ALA A 9 -2.78 0.26 44.16
N LEU A 10 -3.18 1.14 43.25
CA LEU A 10 -4.59 1.34 42.85
C LEU A 10 -5.04 0.46 41.67
N GLY A 11 -4.18 -0.38 41.10
CA GLY A 11 -4.55 -1.20 39.93
C GLY A 11 -4.95 -0.37 38.70
N LEU A 12 -4.61 0.92 38.68
CA LEU A 12 -4.90 1.86 37.59
C LEU A 12 -3.78 1.89 36.52
N ARG A 13 -2.70 1.12 36.71
CA ARG A 13 -1.72 0.85 35.65
C ARG A 13 -2.25 -0.25 34.73
N GLY A 14 -2.85 0.13 33.62
CA GLY A 14 -3.02 -0.77 32.47
C GLY A 14 -4.25 -0.49 31.63
N ARG A 15 -5.36 -0.08 32.26
CA ARG A 15 -6.47 0.52 31.52
C ARG A 15 -6.17 1.99 31.38
N GLY A 16 -5.36 2.33 30.37
CA GLY A 16 -5.25 3.71 29.91
C GLY A 16 -6.66 4.29 29.89
N ILE A 17 -6.86 5.42 30.58
CA ILE A 17 -8.08 6.20 30.49
C ILE A 17 -8.26 6.38 28.98
N LYS A 18 -9.13 5.58 28.38
CA LYS A 18 -9.53 5.71 26.98
C LYS A 18 -10.01 7.15 26.96
N ARG A 19 -9.18 8.07 26.45
CA ARG A 19 -9.63 9.44 26.21
C ARG A 19 -10.94 9.22 25.49
N ALA A 20 -12.04 9.68 26.08
CA ALA A 20 -13.35 9.57 25.46
C ALA A 20 -13.18 10.30 24.13
N VAL A 21 -12.87 9.54 23.08
CA VAL A 21 -12.74 10.03 21.73
C VAL A 21 -14.10 10.65 21.52
N ALA A 22 -14.14 11.96 21.31
CA ALA A 22 -15.38 12.69 21.13
C ALA A 22 -16.18 11.89 20.09
N ALA A 23 -17.22 11.21 20.57
CA ALA A 23 -17.99 10.32 19.73
C ALA A 23 -18.68 11.25 18.75
N VAL A 24 -18.32 11.20 17.47
CA VAL A 24 -18.95 12.03 16.45
C VAL A 24 -19.89 11.13 15.69
N CYS A 25 -21.12 11.59 15.41
CA CYS A 25 -22.07 10.83 14.63
C CYS A 25 -21.52 10.61 13.21
N GLY A 26 -21.54 9.37 12.74
CA GLY A 26 -20.95 8.94 11.48
C GLY A 26 -21.84 9.26 10.30
N ASN A 27 -23.13 9.56 10.54
CA ASN A 27 -24.10 9.92 9.52
C ASN A 27 -24.31 11.43 9.34
N CYS A 28 -24.07 12.28 10.35
CA CYS A 28 -24.14 13.74 10.18
C CYS A 28 -22.95 14.55 10.71
N GLY A 29 -22.08 13.97 11.54
CA GLY A 29 -20.90 14.67 12.06
C GLY A 29 -21.14 15.43 13.36
N TYR A 30 -22.35 15.31 13.91
CA TYR A 30 -22.69 15.92 15.18
C TYR A 30 -21.88 15.31 16.33
N SER A 31 -21.41 16.14 17.25
CA SER A 31 -20.74 15.65 18.45
C SER A 31 -21.74 14.94 19.35
N MET A 32 -21.59 13.62 19.47
CA MET A 32 -22.30 12.75 20.42
C MET A 32 -21.60 12.71 21.78
N GLN A 33 -20.82 13.75 22.12
CA GLN A 33 -20.18 13.86 23.44
C GLN A 33 -21.26 14.23 24.47
N GLY A 34 -21.44 13.39 25.50
CA GLY A 34 -22.48 13.57 26.51
C GLY A 34 -23.86 13.01 26.13
N VAL A 35 -24.02 12.50 24.90
CA VAL A 35 -25.24 11.81 24.44
C VAL A 35 -25.16 10.35 24.87
N ASP A 36 -26.26 9.75 25.36
CA ASP A 36 -26.28 8.36 25.82
C ASP A 36 -25.87 7.36 24.71
N HIS A 37 -25.30 6.20 25.05
CA HIS A 37 -24.88 5.17 24.10
C HIS A 37 -26.03 4.60 23.28
N ALA A 38 -27.24 4.56 23.84
CA ALA A 38 -28.46 4.17 23.14
C ALA A 38 -29.18 5.34 22.47
N ALA A 39 -28.71 6.58 22.67
CA ALA A 39 -29.42 7.74 22.16
C ALA A 39 -29.23 7.89 20.65
N VAL A 40 -30.30 8.40 20.06
CA VAL A 40 -30.37 8.74 18.65
C VAL A 40 -29.65 10.06 18.43
N CYS A 41 -28.90 10.17 17.34
CA CYS A 41 -28.29 11.43 16.94
C CYS A 41 -29.38 12.50 16.75
N PRO A 42 -29.32 13.63 17.46
CA PRO A 42 -30.38 14.64 17.43
C PRO A 42 -30.53 15.30 16.05
N GLU A 43 -29.48 15.27 15.22
CA GLU A 43 -29.49 15.89 13.90
C GLU A 43 -30.04 14.98 12.81
N CYS A 44 -29.76 13.67 12.85
CA CYS A 44 -30.02 12.79 11.71
C CYS A 44 -30.78 11.50 12.04
N GLY A 45 -31.16 11.28 13.29
CA GLY A 45 -31.93 10.09 13.64
C GLY A 45 -31.11 8.79 13.70
N THR A 46 -29.80 8.82 13.48
CA THR A 46 -28.95 7.61 13.51
C THR A 46 -28.60 7.23 14.94
N ILE A 47 -28.77 5.96 15.29
CA ILE A 47 -28.45 5.45 16.64
C ILE A 47 -26.93 5.57 16.85
N ARG A 48 -26.51 6.07 18.02
CA ARG A 48 -25.09 6.37 18.32
C ARG A 48 -24.15 5.18 18.10
N THR A 49 -24.62 3.95 18.31
CA THR A 49 -23.84 2.72 18.06
C THR A 49 -23.40 2.56 16.61
N GLU A 50 -24.23 2.99 15.66
CA GLU A 50 -23.91 2.99 14.22
C GLU A 50 -23.04 4.19 13.84
N ALA A 51 -23.04 5.22 14.69
CA ALA A 51 -22.52 6.52 14.37
C ALA A 51 -21.05 6.71 14.78
N VAL A 52 -20.40 5.86 15.57
CA VAL A 52 -18.99 6.11 15.94
C VAL A 52 -18.05 5.74 14.78
N ALA A 53 -17.88 6.68 13.84
CA ALA A 53 -16.89 6.58 12.78
C ALA A 53 -15.48 6.44 13.39
N GLY A 54 -14.86 5.27 13.20
CA GLY A 54 -13.55 4.96 13.77
C GLY A 54 -13.57 4.09 15.03
N GLY A 55 -14.68 3.42 15.34
CA GLY A 55 -14.71 2.34 16.33
C GLY A 55 -13.75 1.18 16.00
N PRO A 56 -13.60 0.23 16.94
CA PRO A 56 -12.81 -0.99 16.75
C PRO A 56 -13.04 -1.64 15.38
N LEU A 57 -12.00 -2.24 14.80
CA LEU A 57 -12.09 -2.88 13.49
C LEU A 57 -13.09 -4.05 13.49
N GLU A 58 -13.28 -4.69 14.64
CA GLU A 58 -14.26 -5.77 14.86
C GLU A 58 -15.72 -5.31 14.71
N ASP A 59 -15.98 -4.03 14.99
CA ASP A 59 -17.32 -3.45 14.90
C ASP A 59 -17.67 -3.07 13.46
N ALA A 60 -16.66 -2.91 12.58
CA ALA A 60 -16.87 -2.52 11.19
C ALA A 60 -17.75 -3.52 10.41
N SER A 61 -18.53 -3.01 9.47
CA SER A 61 -19.46 -3.76 8.63
C SER A 61 -18.77 -4.90 7.87
N LYS A 62 -19.47 -6.03 7.74
CA LYS A 62 -18.97 -7.22 7.02
C LYS A 62 -18.58 -6.90 5.57
N ALA A 63 -19.37 -6.05 4.89
CA ALA A 63 -19.10 -5.60 3.54
C ALA A 63 -17.77 -4.82 3.43
N TYR A 64 -17.50 -3.92 4.39
CA TYR A 64 -16.24 -3.19 4.45
C TYR A 64 -15.06 -4.12 4.68
N LEU A 65 -15.16 -5.02 5.65
CA LEU A 65 -14.08 -5.98 5.96
C LEU A 65 -13.75 -6.90 4.79
N ILE A 66 -14.75 -7.33 4.00
CA ILE A 66 -14.53 -8.11 2.77
C ILE A 66 -13.73 -7.30 1.73
N ARG A 67 -14.08 -6.03 1.51
CA ARG A 67 -13.35 -5.14 0.58
C ARG A 67 -11.92 -4.91 1.08
N LEU A 68 -11.77 -4.64 2.37
CA LEU A 68 -10.47 -4.43 3.01
C LEU A 68 -9.57 -5.67 2.86
N LYS A 69 -10.11 -6.87 3.10
CA LYS A 69 -9.40 -8.15 2.90
C LYS A 69 -8.97 -8.35 1.45
N ARG A 70 -9.85 -8.06 0.47
CA ARG A 70 -9.55 -8.17 -0.96
C ARG A 70 -8.43 -7.20 -1.37
N GLY A 71 -8.55 -5.93 -0.98
CA GLY A 71 -7.53 -4.91 -1.25
C GLY A 71 -6.18 -5.26 -0.63
N ALA A 72 -6.16 -5.62 0.65
CA ALA A 72 -4.94 -6.03 1.35
C ALA A 72 -4.28 -7.26 0.70
N ARG A 73 -5.07 -8.23 0.22
CA ARG A 73 -4.57 -9.42 -0.49
C ARG A 73 -3.95 -9.05 -1.83
N LEU A 74 -4.58 -8.17 -2.61
CA LEU A 74 -4.01 -7.70 -3.88
C LEU A 74 -2.69 -6.97 -3.67
N VAL A 75 -2.63 -6.03 -2.71
CA VAL A 75 -1.39 -5.33 -2.36
C VAL A 75 -0.30 -6.32 -1.94
N PHE A 76 -0.63 -7.29 -1.07
CA PHE A 76 0.32 -8.31 -0.65
C PHE A 76 0.89 -9.12 -1.84
N TRP A 77 0.04 -9.63 -2.73
CA TRP A 77 0.51 -10.40 -3.89
C TRP A 77 1.26 -9.54 -4.90
N GLY A 78 0.90 -8.28 -5.05
CA GLY A 78 1.66 -7.33 -5.86
C GLY A 78 3.07 -7.10 -5.30
N LEU A 79 3.22 -6.93 -3.99
CA LEU A 79 4.53 -6.82 -3.33
C LEU A 79 5.36 -8.11 -3.45
N VAL A 80 4.73 -9.28 -3.34
CA VAL A 80 5.42 -10.58 -3.55
C VAL A 80 5.90 -10.70 -5.00
N ALA A 81 5.06 -10.33 -5.97
CA ALA A 81 5.42 -10.34 -7.38
C ALA A 81 6.59 -9.37 -7.67
N GLU A 82 6.65 -8.22 -7.00
CA GLU A 82 7.80 -7.30 -7.08
C GLU A 82 9.12 -7.88 -6.59
N ILE A 83 9.07 -8.86 -5.68
CA ILE A 83 10.28 -9.54 -5.21
C ILE A 83 10.64 -10.67 -6.18
N VAL A 84 9.65 -11.47 -6.59
CA VAL A 84 9.86 -12.70 -7.35
C VAL A 84 10.23 -12.42 -8.81
N LEU A 85 9.59 -11.45 -9.47
CA LEU A 85 9.82 -11.18 -10.89
C LEU A 85 11.27 -10.72 -11.17
N PRO A 86 11.87 -9.78 -10.42
CA PRO A 86 13.28 -9.42 -10.59
C PRO A 86 14.24 -10.57 -10.32
N LEU A 87 13.91 -11.51 -9.42
CA LEU A 87 14.73 -12.68 -9.14
C LEU A 87 14.73 -13.68 -10.31
N ILE A 88 13.54 -13.99 -10.84
CA ILE A 88 13.39 -14.83 -12.05
C ILE A 88 14.16 -14.19 -13.19
N TRP A 89 14.00 -12.88 -13.34
CA TRP A 89 14.66 -12.10 -14.35
C TRP A 89 16.19 -12.15 -14.24
N PHE A 90 16.71 -11.91 -13.04
CA PHE A 90 18.15 -11.97 -12.75
C PHE A 90 18.72 -13.36 -13.03
N ALA A 91 18.04 -14.42 -12.62
CA ALA A 91 18.45 -15.79 -12.90
C ALA A 91 18.48 -16.08 -14.41
N GLY A 92 17.47 -15.61 -15.17
CA GLY A 92 17.43 -15.72 -16.62
C GLY A 92 18.57 -14.97 -17.30
N ALA A 93 18.90 -13.77 -16.82
CA ALA A 93 20.04 -12.99 -17.33
C ALA A 93 21.36 -13.71 -17.07
N VAL A 94 21.59 -14.23 -15.86
CA VAL A 94 22.81 -14.99 -15.52
C VAL A 94 22.94 -16.24 -16.41
N ALA A 95 21.86 -17.00 -16.58
CA ALA A 95 21.87 -18.18 -17.44
C ALA A 95 22.14 -17.84 -18.92
N PHE A 96 21.61 -16.71 -19.40
CA PHE A 96 21.87 -16.20 -20.74
C PHE A 96 23.35 -15.83 -20.92
N PHE A 97 23.92 -15.03 -20.02
CA PHE A 97 25.33 -14.63 -20.10
C PHE A 97 26.29 -15.81 -19.97
N ALA A 98 26.02 -16.75 -19.06
CA ALA A 98 26.83 -17.97 -18.92
C ALA A 98 26.83 -18.82 -20.21
N ARG A 99 25.76 -18.77 -21.00
CA ARG A 99 25.69 -19.45 -22.31
C ARG A 99 26.38 -18.65 -23.41
N ALA A 100 26.34 -17.32 -23.36
CA ALA A 100 27.01 -16.46 -24.33
C ALA A 100 28.55 -16.56 -24.25
N GLU A 101 29.08 -16.95 -23.09
CA GLU A 101 30.53 -17.19 -22.90
C GLU A 101 31.01 -18.54 -23.45
N ASP A 102 30.13 -19.46 -23.83
CA ASP A 102 30.53 -20.74 -24.42
C ASP A 102 31.14 -20.49 -25.81
N PRO A 103 32.42 -20.81 -26.05
CA PRO A 103 33.09 -20.58 -27.34
C PRO A 103 32.45 -21.39 -28.48
N ASN A 104 31.63 -22.39 -28.17
CA ASN A 104 30.90 -23.19 -29.15
C ASN A 104 29.47 -22.67 -29.39
N ALA A 105 28.98 -21.71 -28.59
CA ALA A 105 27.68 -21.11 -28.79
C ALA A 105 27.76 -20.07 -29.92
N THR A 106 27.24 -20.42 -31.11
CA THR A 106 26.99 -19.44 -32.17
C THR A 106 25.83 -18.52 -31.75
N THR A 107 26.15 -17.39 -31.13
CA THR A 107 25.22 -16.26 -31.01
C THR A 107 24.99 -15.70 -32.40
N THR A 108 23.81 -15.95 -32.96
CA THR A 108 23.42 -15.29 -34.21
C THR A 108 22.99 -13.85 -33.89
N PRO A 109 23.10 -12.91 -34.83
CA PRO A 109 22.56 -11.56 -34.66
C PRO A 109 21.08 -11.55 -34.24
N ALA A 110 20.30 -12.53 -34.73
CA ALA A 110 18.92 -12.72 -34.33
C ALA A 110 18.76 -13.07 -32.83
N THR A 111 19.69 -13.83 -32.25
CA THR A 111 19.67 -14.13 -30.80
C THR A 111 20.08 -12.94 -29.92
N GLN A 112 20.94 -12.04 -30.41
CA GLN A 112 21.28 -10.79 -29.72
C GLN A 112 20.12 -9.78 -29.78
N LEU A 113 19.53 -9.58 -30.96
CA LEU A 113 18.36 -8.69 -31.11
C LEU A 113 17.18 -9.16 -30.25
N ALA A 114 16.95 -10.47 -30.21
CA ALA A 114 15.94 -11.07 -29.36
C ALA A 114 16.26 -10.88 -27.86
N SER A 115 17.53 -11.02 -27.45
CA SER A 115 17.91 -10.78 -26.07
C SER A 115 17.72 -9.33 -25.68
N ASP A 116 18.11 -8.34 -26.49
CA ASP A 116 18.02 -6.94 -26.08
C ASP A 116 16.58 -6.43 -26.01
N ALA A 117 15.76 -6.81 -26.99
CA ALA A 117 14.32 -6.50 -27.01
C ALA A 117 13.57 -7.18 -25.86
N LEU A 118 13.89 -8.46 -25.57
CA LEU A 118 13.36 -9.15 -24.39
C LEU A 118 13.88 -8.44 -23.14
N PHE A 119 15.17 -8.16 -23.03
CA PHE A 119 15.77 -7.83 -21.76
C PHE A 119 15.44 -6.39 -21.29
N GLY A 120 15.31 -5.44 -22.21
CA GLY A 120 14.98 -4.05 -21.88
C GLY A 120 13.47 -3.80 -21.81
N GLY A 121 12.79 -4.02 -22.94
CA GLY A 121 11.39 -3.67 -23.12
C GLY A 121 10.43 -4.54 -22.31
N LEU A 122 10.55 -5.87 -22.46
CA LEU A 122 9.64 -6.81 -21.78
C LEU A 122 9.81 -6.75 -20.26
N ARG A 123 11.04 -6.60 -19.76
CA ARG A 123 11.30 -6.40 -18.32
C ARG A 123 10.48 -5.25 -17.75
N THR A 124 10.56 -4.10 -18.41
CA THR A 124 9.93 -2.86 -17.93
C THR A 124 8.39 -2.99 -17.98
N MET A 125 7.87 -3.62 -19.04
CA MET A 125 6.43 -3.93 -19.15
C MET A 125 5.97 -4.91 -18.07
N LEU A 126 6.76 -5.95 -17.79
CA LEU A 126 6.42 -6.97 -16.80
C LEU A 126 6.41 -6.39 -15.38
N HIS A 127 7.24 -5.38 -15.10
CA HIS A 127 7.26 -4.64 -13.83
C HIS A 127 6.02 -3.74 -13.65
N MET A 128 5.31 -3.35 -14.71
CA MET A 128 4.07 -2.59 -14.56
C MET A 128 2.91 -3.44 -14.03
N ILE A 129 2.92 -4.75 -14.26
CA ILE A 129 1.86 -5.67 -13.79
C ILE A 129 1.74 -5.64 -12.26
N PRO A 130 2.80 -5.89 -11.46
CA PRO A 130 2.69 -5.83 -10.01
C PRO A 130 2.35 -4.42 -9.51
N LEU A 131 2.83 -3.34 -10.14
CA LEU A 131 2.43 -1.97 -9.78
C LEU A 131 0.94 -1.72 -10.01
N ALA A 132 0.38 -2.18 -11.14
CA ALA A 132 -1.04 -2.07 -11.43
C ALA A 132 -1.90 -2.88 -10.44
N VAL A 133 -1.46 -4.10 -10.08
CA VAL A 133 -2.09 -4.92 -9.05
C VAL A 133 -2.05 -4.23 -7.68
N GLN A 134 -0.93 -3.61 -7.32
CA GLN A 134 -0.80 -2.83 -6.09
C GLN A 134 -1.69 -1.59 -6.09
N LEU A 135 -1.80 -0.86 -7.20
CA LEU A 135 -2.69 0.29 -7.34
C LEU A 135 -4.16 -0.12 -7.15
N LEU A 136 -4.61 -1.18 -7.83
CA LEU A 136 -5.98 -1.70 -7.68
C LEU A 136 -6.23 -2.21 -6.26
N GLY A 137 -5.26 -2.91 -5.68
CA GLY A 137 -5.31 -3.35 -4.30
C GLY A 137 -5.40 -2.18 -3.32
N ALA A 138 -4.59 -1.14 -3.52
CA ALA A 138 -4.58 0.07 -2.71
C ALA A 138 -5.88 0.85 -2.84
N TRP A 139 -6.48 0.90 -4.04
CA TRP A 139 -7.80 1.48 -4.25
C TRP A 139 -8.83 0.83 -3.33
N TRP A 140 -8.98 -0.49 -3.36
CA TRP A 140 -9.93 -1.19 -2.48
C TRP A 140 -9.54 -1.17 -1.00
N TYR A 141 -8.26 -1.25 -0.70
CA TYR A 141 -7.75 -1.26 0.68
C TYR A 141 -8.01 0.08 1.38
N THR A 142 -7.91 1.20 0.65
CA THR A 142 -8.09 2.55 1.19
C THR A 142 -9.50 3.12 1.04
N LEU A 143 -10.46 2.34 0.49
CA LEU A 143 -11.87 2.72 0.47
C LEU A 143 -12.40 2.98 1.88
N ARG A 144 -13.35 3.91 1.97
CA ARG A 144 -14.03 4.22 3.24
C ARG A 144 -15.23 3.29 3.42
N GLU A 145 -15.57 3.04 4.68
CA GLU A 145 -16.72 2.22 5.06
C GLU A 145 -18.05 2.84 4.61
N VAL A 146 -18.16 4.17 4.70
CA VAL A 146 -19.34 4.93 4.32
C VAL A 146 -18.92 6.04 3.37
N GLU A 147 -19.03 5.79 2.05
CA GLU A 147 -19.02 6.85 1.02
C GLU A 147 -20.43 7.47 0.86
N THR A 148 -21.42 7.08 1.69
CA THR A 148 -22.85 7.44 1.53
C THR A 148 -23.38 8.55 2.43
N ALA A 149 -22.59 9.21 3.27
CA ALA A 149 -23.04 10.42 3.96
C ALA A 149 -21.89 11.41 4.13
N GLU A 150 -22.11 12.64 3.69
CA GLU A 150 -21.18 13.75 3.50
C GLU A 150 -20.72 14.38 4.82
N VAL A 151 -20.20 13.54 5.71
CA VAL A 151 -19.90 13.92 7.08
C VAL A 151 -18.43 14.14 7.27
N LYS A 152 -18.06 15.41 7.43
CA LYS A 152 -16.71 15.77 7.80
C LYS A 152 -16.42 15.42 9.25
N THR A 153 -15.84 14.26 9.50
CA THR A 153 -15.38 13.88 10.84
C THR A 153 -14.07 14.62 11.18
N PRO A 154 -13.89 15.12 12.42
CA PRO A 154 -12.64 15.73 12.88
C PRO A 154 -11.52 14.67 12.91
N GLY A 155 -10.77 14.56 11.81
CA GLY A 155 -9.76 13.51 11.58
C GLY A 155 -9.75 12.93 10.16
N GLU A 156 -10.77 13.27 9.37
CA GLU A 156 -10.90 12.97 7.94
C GLU A 156 -9.76 13.47 7.06
N PRO A 157 -9.18 14.69 7.23
CA PRO A 157 -8.17 15.18 6.30
C PRO A 157 -6.92 14.30 6.30
N LYS A 158 -6.62 13.60 7.40
CA LYS A 158 -5.46 12.68 7.46
C LYS A 158 -5.70 11.39 6.67
N GLN A 159 -6.89 10.80 6.70
CA GLN A 159 -7.16 9.56 5.95
C GLN A 159 -7.16 9.81 4.45
N GLN A 160 -7.78 10.92 4.05
CA GLN A 160 -7.80 11.34 2.66
C GLN A 160 -6.39 11.59 2.11
N ARG A 161 -5.53 12.24 2.91
CA ARG A 161 -4.11 12.43 2.54
C ARG A 161 -3.40 11.11 2.27
N TRP A 162 -3.57 10.09 3.12
CA TRP A 162 -2.93 8.79 2.90
C TRP A 162 -3.47 8.06 1.67
N ARG A 163 -4.79 8.10 1.43
CA ARG A 163 -5.40 7.55 0.22
C ARG A 163 -4.85 8.24 -1.03
N ILE A 164 -4.88 9.57 -1.06
CA ILE A 164 -4.36 10.35 -2.19
C ILE A 164 -2.87 10.06 -2.40
N ALA A 165 -2.06 10.10 -1.35
CA ALA A 165 -0.62 9.81 -1.44
C ALA A 165 -0.37 8.40 -1.99
N THR A 166 -1.12 7.40 -1.52
CA THR A 166 -0.98 6.01 -1.99
C THR A 166 -1.30 5.89 -3.48
N LEU A 167 -2.46 6.40 -3.89
CA LEU A 167 -2.95 6.29 -5.27
C LEU A 167 -2.14 7.14 -6.24
N ALA A 168 -1.85 8.38 -5.88
CA ALA A 168 -1.02 9.27 -6.69
C ALA A 168 0.42 8.75 -6.79
N GLY A 169 0.97 8.19 -5.71
CA GLY A 169 2.30 7.58 -5.71
C GLY A 169 2.41 6.41 -6.68
N TYR A 170 1.48 5.44 -6.62
CA TYR A 170 1.46 4.33 -7.57
C TYR A 170 1.19 4.78 -9.01
N GLY A 171 0.22 5.69 -9.21
CA GLY A 171 -0.08 6.23 -10.54
C GLY A 171 1.13 6.96 -11.15
N PHE A 172 1.84 7.76 -10.36
CA PHE A 172 3.07 8.43 -10.76
C PHE A 172 4.19 7.43 -11.08
N ALA A 173 4.38 6.42 -10.23
CA ALA A 173 5.37 5.37 -10.46
C ALA A 173 5.12 4.64 -11.79
N ILE A 174 3.87 4.21 -12.04
CA ILE A 174 3.48 3.57 -13.30
C ILE A 174 3.74 4.48 -14.50
N ALA A 175 3.35 5.75 -14.42
CA ALA A 175 3.57 6.70 -15.51
C ALA A 175 5.06 6.88 -15.82
N CYS A 176 5.91 7.03 -14.81
CA CYS A 176 7.36 7.14 -14.97
C CYS A 176 7.99 5.85 -15.52
N THR A 177 7.57 4.67 -15.05
CA THR A 177 8.01 3.38 -15.58
C THR A 177 7.59 3.21 -17.04
N LEU A 178 6.38 3.62 -17.41
CA LEU A 178 5.92 3.61 -18.79
C LEU A 178 6.74 4.56 -19.67
N THR A 179 7.04 5.77 -19.19
CA THR A 179 7.93 6.71 -19.89
C THR A 179 9.32 6.10 -20.10
N ALA A 180 9.91 5.48 -19.08
CA ALA A 180 11.19 4.79 -19.20
C ALA A 180 11.11 3.66 -20.25
N ALA A 181 10.03 2.87 -20.26
CA ALA A 181 9.82 1.80 -21.23
C ALA A 181 9.72 2.33 -22.67
N ILE A 182 8.97 3.41 -22.88
CA ILE A 182 8.83 4.06 -24.20
C ILE A 182 10.18 4.61 -24.66
N LEU A 183 10.93 5.25 -23.77
CA LEU A 183 12.27 5.76 -24.08
C LEU A 183 13.23 4.63 -24.46
N VAL A 184 13.18 3.48 -23.76
CA VAL A 184 13.98 2.31 -24.12
C VAL A 184 13.58 1.76 -25.49
N TRP A 185 12.28 1.67 -25.75
CA TRP A 185 11.73 1.10 -26.99
C TRP A 185 11.89 2.02 -28.21
N ALA A 186 11.90 3.33 -28.00
CA ALA A 186 12.03 4.34 -29.05
C ALA A 186 13.46 4.42 -29.66
N GLY A 187 14.39 3.59 -29.19
CA GLY A 187 15.65 3.33 -29.88
C GLY A 187 16.85 3.64 -29.01
N PHE A 188 17.16 2.78 -28.04
CA PHE A 188 18.57 2.57 -27.72
C PHE A 188 19.19 1.90 -28.94
N PRO A 189 20.12 2.56 -29.67
CA PRO A 189 20.82 1.91 -30.76
C PRO A 189 21.62 0.74 -30.18
N GLU A 190 21.62 -0.41 -30.83
CA GLU A 190 22.32 -1.62 -30.31
C GLU A 190 23.85 -1.41 -30.22
N ASP A 191 24.39 -0.38 -30.88
CA ASP A 191 25.83 -0.14 -31.06
C ASP A 191 26.45 0.84 -30.04
N ILE A 192 25.82 1.11 -28.90
CA ILE A 192 26.28 2.09 -27.87
C ILE A 192 27.74 1.87 -27.41
N PHE A 193 28.22 0.63 -27.44
CA PHE A 193 29.56 0.27 -27.00
C PHE A 193 30.61 0.23 -28.13
N ALA A 194 30.20 0.33 -29.40
CA ALA A 194 31.11 0.21 -30.54
C ALA A 194 31.75 1.54 -30.94
N ASP A 195 30.96 2.63 -31.02
CA ASP A 195 31.42 3.92 -31.59
C ASP A 195 31.41 5.11 -30.60
N GLY A 196 31.17 4.84 -29.32
CA GLY A 196 31.02 5.87 -28.28
C GLY A 196 29.62 6.47 -28.26
N LEU A 197 29.23 6.96 -27.08
CA LEU A 197 27.91 7.57 -26.88
C LEU A 197 27.83 8.91 -27.63
N ASP A 198 27.00 8.98 -28.67
CA ASP A 198 26.62 10.27 -29.23
C ASP A 198 25.81 11.08 -28.20
N GLY A 199 25.69 12.40 -28.42
CA GLY A 199 24.97 13.28 -27.49
C GLY A 199 23.50 12.89 -27.29
N THR A 200 22.87 12.25 -28.28
CA THR A 200 21.49 11.77 -28.20
C THR A 200 21.34 10.56 -27.27
N GLN A 201 22.26 9.60 -27.34
CA GLN A 201 22.29 8.42 -26.46
C GLN A 201 22.56 8.81 -25.01
N MET A 202 23.47 9.76 -24.76
CA MET A 202 23.71 10.29 -23.40
C MET A 202 22.43 10.93 -22.82
N PHE A 203 21.72 11.73 -23.63
CA PHE A 203 20.47 12.36 -23.21
C PHE A 203 19.39 11.33 -22.89
N GLN A 204 19.22 10.33 -23.74
CA GLN A 204 18.23 9.27 -23.54
C GLN A 204 18.53 8.41 -22.31
N ALA A 205 19.80 8.03 -22.10
CA ALA A 205 20.21 7.31 -20.89
C ALA A 205 19.94 8.14 -19.62
N ALA A 206 20.26 9.44 -19.64
CA ALA A 206 19.95 10.36 -18.54
C ALA A 206 18.43 10.47 -18.30
N ALA A 207 17.62 10.53 -19.36
CA ALA A 207 16.16 10.59 -19.27
C ALA A 207 15.56 9.31 -18.68
N VAL A 208 16.04 8.13 -19.10
CA VAL A 208 15.63 6.84 -18.53
C VAL A 208 16.01 6.74 -17.06
N MET A 209 17.23 7.16 -16.69
CA MET A 209 17.68 7.18 -15.29
C MET A 209 16.82 8.13 -14.45
N ALA A 210 16.52 9.32 -14.96
CA ALA A 210 15.63 10.28 -14.30
C ALA A 210 14.21 9.72 -14.11
N ALA A 211 13.65 9.09 -15.14
CA ALA A 211 12.33 8.46 -15.08
C ALA A 211 12.29 7.34 -14.03
N ASN A 212 13.30 6.48 -13.96
CA ASN A 212 13.40 5.43 -12.94
C ASN A 212 13.55 5.99 -11.52
N LEU A 213 14.33 7.06 -11.35
CA LEU A 213 14.46 7.74 -10.06
C LEU A 213 13.12 8.33 -9.60
N LEU A 214 12.40 8.99 -10.51
CA LEU A 214 11.06 9.51 -10.23
C LEU A 214 10.07 8.39 -9.92
N ALA A 215 10.13 7.26 -10.63
CA ALA A 215 9.31 6.09 -10.33
C ALA A 215 9.57 5.56 -8.90
N ALA A 216 10.84 5.50 -8.48
CA ALA A 216 11.21 5.10 -7.12
C ALA A 216 10.67 6.08 -6.06
N VAL A 217 10.67 7.38 -6.33
CA VAL A 217 10.04 8.39 -5.46
C VAL A 217 8.52 8.17 -5.38
N GLY A 218 7.86 7.90 -6.51
CA GLY A 218 6.44 7.54 -6.55
C GLY A 218 6.12 6.32 -5.70
N ALA A 219 6.91 5.25 -5.83
CA ALA A 219 6.78 4.03 -5.05
C ALA A 219 7.01 4.28 -3.55
N LEU A 220 8.00 5.11 -3.18
CA LEU A 220 8.22 5.52 -1.79
C LEU A 220 7.00 6.22 -1.21
N VAL A 221 6.46 7.23 -1.91
CA VAL A 221 5.25 7.96 -1.49
C VAL A 221 4.06 6.99 -1.36
N ALA A 222 3.93 6.05 -2.30
CA ALA A 222 2.86 5.06 -2.28
C ALA A 222 2.94 4.15 -1.04
N LEU A 223 4.12 3.60 -0.75
CA LEU A 223 4.37 2.73 0.39
C LEU A 223 4.23 3.47 1.73
N MET A 224 4.70 4.72 1.81
CA MET A 224 4.49 5.56 2.99
C MET A 224 3.00 5.82 3.23
N GLY A 225 2.23 6.08 2.17
CA GLY A 225 0.76 6.22 2.23
C GLY A 225 0.08 4.95 2.74
N LEU A 226 0.47 3.80 2.18
CA LEU A 226 -0.04 2.49 2.54
C LEU A 226 0.25 2.14 4.00
N LEU A 227 1.48 2.37 4.48
CA LEU A 227 1.85 2.15 5.88
C LEU A 227 1.18 3.15 6.82
N GLY A 228 1.03 4.41 6.40
CA GLY A 228 0.29 5.41 7.16
C GLY A 228 -1.18 5.03 7.35
N PHE A 229 -1.80 4.44 6.34
CA PHE A 229 -3.15 3.89 6.42
C PHE A 229 -3.19 2.64 7.29
N THR A 230 -2.24 1.71 7.12
CA THR A 230 -2.15 0.47 7.91
C THR A 230 -1.91 0.75 9.40
N GLN A 231 -1.08 1.75 9.74
CA GLN A 231 -0.89 2.21 11.11
C GLN A 231 -2.23 2.59 11.76
N ARG A 232 -3.09 3.30 11.02
CA ARG A 232 -4.40 3.72 11.53
C ARG A 232 -5.37 2.54 11.68
N LEU A 233 -5.29 1.55 10.81
CA LEU A 233 -6.06 0.32 10.95
C LEU A 233 -5.58 -0.54 12.12
N ALA A 234 -4.28 -0.56 12.39
CA ALA A 234 -3.70 -1.25 13.54
C ALA A 234 -4.19 -0.65 14.87
N ASP A 235 -4.28 0.69 14.95
CA ASP A 235 -4.89 1.41 16.08
C ASP A 235 -6.36 0.99 16.29
N ARG A 236 -7.15 0.87 15.21
CA ARG A 236 -8.53 0.34 15.28
C ARG A 236 -8.60 -1.13 15.68
N ALA A 237 -7.56 -1.91 15.40
CA ALA A 237 -7.48 -3.33 15.79
C ALA A 237 -6.92 -3.52 17.21
N ASP A 238 -6.60 -2.44 17.94
CA ASP A 238 -5.95 -2.46 19.25
C ASP A 238 -4.60 -3.23 19.24
N ASP A 239 -3.91 -3.27 18.10
CA ASP A 239 -2.59 -3.90 17.94
C ASP A 239 -1.47 -2.86 17.96
N THR A 240 -1.02 -2.54 19.17
CA THR A 240 0.09 -1.59 19.41
C THR A 240 1.41 -2.03 18.78
N HIS A 241 1.64 -3.33 18.62
CA HIS A 241 2.87 -3.85 18.02
C HIS A 241 2.86 -3.61 16.51
N LEU A 242 1.77 -3.95 15.81
CA LEU A 242 1.61 -3.65 14.38
C LEU A 242 1.65 -2.14 14.12
N GLU A 243 1.05 -1.33 14.99
CA GLU A 243 1.09 0.12 14.88
C GLU A 243 2.52 0.65 14.94
N SER A 244 3.29 0.21 15.94
CA SER A 244 4.69 0.62 16.13
C SER A 244 5.59 0.16 14.97
N HIS A 245 5.38 -1.06 14.47
CA HIS A 245 6.10 -1.61 13.31
C HIS A 245 5.80 -0.83 12.04
N ALA A 246 4.53 -0.56 11.72
CA ALA A 246 4.16 0.24 10.55
C ALA A 246 4.76 1.66 10.62
N ARG A 247 4.77 2.26 11.82
CA ARG A 247 5.36 3.58 12.04
C ARG A 247 6.88 3.58 11.87
N GLY A 248 7.58 2.59 12.43
CA GLY A 248 9.03 2.44 12.30
C GLY A 248 9.44 2.17 10.85
N LEU A 249 8.74 1.24 10.18
CA LEU A 249 9.01 0.88 8.79
C LEU A 249 8.80 2.06 7.83
N LYS A 250 7.79 2.91 8.07
CA LYS A 250 7.56 4.12 7.29
C LYS A 250 8.76 5.06 7.28
N TRP A 251 9.46 5.20 8.42
CA TRP A 251 10.68 6.00 8.49
C TRP A 251 11.89 5.26 7.91
N ALA A 252 11.98 3.94 8.14
CA ALA A 252 13.04 3.12 7.56
C ALA A 252 13.00 3.14 6.01
N LEU A 253 11.82 3.16 5.40
CA LEU A 253 11.65 3.22 3.93
C LEU A 253 12.34 4.43 3.29
N VAL A 254 12.34 5.58 3.96
CA VAL A 254 13.00 6.80 3.46
C VAL A 254 14.50 6.58 3.26
N PHE A 255 15.12 5.67 4.02
CA PHE A 255 16.54 5.33 3.89
C PHE A 255 16.75 4.05 3.07
N LEU A 256 15.92 3.03 3.27
CA LEU A 256 16.07 1.73 2.62
C LEU A 256 15.84 1.79 1.10
N LEU A 257 14.90 2.60 0.61
CA LEU A 257 14.62 2.69 -0.82
C LEU A 257 15.74 3.41 -1.58
N PRO A 258 16.21 4.61 -1.19
CA PRO A 258 17.36 5.24 -1.85
C PRO A 258 18.62 4.39 -1.77
N LEU A 259 18.94 3.81 -0.61
CA LEU A 259 20.09 2.92 -0.46
C LEU A 259 19.94 1.65 -1.31
N GLY A 260 18.71 1.15 -1.43
CA GLY A 260 18.34 0.01 -2.27
C GLY A 260 18.50 0.27 -3.76
N SER A 261 18.28 1.51 -4.21
CA SER A 261 18.58 1.90 -5.60
C SER A 261 20.08 1.80 -5.92
N PHE A 262 20.96 1.93 -4.92
CA PHE A 262 22.40 1.69 -5.08
C PHE A 262 22.77 0.21 -4.91
N LEU A 263 22.12 -0.45 -3.96
CA LEU A 263 22.41 -1.82 -3.54
C LEU A 263 21.07 -2.58 -3.54
N ALA A 264 20.69 -3.15 -4.69
CA ALA A 264 19.37 -3.76 -4.96
C ALA A 264 18.77 -4.58 -3.80
N PHE A 265 19.63 -5.19 -2.99
CA PHE A 265 19.31 -5.87 -1.73
C PHE A 265 18.41 -5.07 -0.76
N PHE A 266 18.68 -3.78 -0.48
CA PHE A 266 17.90 -3.04 0.53
C PHE A 266 16.46 -2.76 0.08
N THR A 267 16.22 -2.64 -1.22
CA THR A 267 14.87 -2.53 -1.79
C THR A 267 14.07 -3.81 -1.47
N TRP A 268 14.68 -4.98 -1.63
CA TRP A 268 14.01 -6.25 -1.32
C TRP A 268 13.74 -6.41 0.18
N VAL A 269 14.68 -6.00 1.04
CA VAL A 269 14.45 -5.99 2.49
C VAL A 269 13.24 -5.12 2.84
N ALA A 270 13.15 -3.92 2.27
CA ALA A 270 12.01 -3.02 2.48
C ALA A 270 10.68 -3.65 2.03
N LEU A 271 10.65 -4.29 0.85
CA LEU A 271 9.45 -4.96 0.33
C LEU A 271 9.04 -6.15 1.20
N VAL A 272 10.00 -6.97 1.66
CA VAL A 272 9.73 -8.09 2.57
C VAL A 272 9.12 -7.59 3.89
N LEU A 273 9.65 -6.52 4.47
CA LEU A 273 9.08 -5.91 5.67
C LEU A 273 7.65 -5.39 5.43
N CYS A 274 7.38 -4.80 4.27
CA CYS A 274 6.02 -4.40 3.89
C CYS A 274 5.09 -5.61 3.75
N CYS A 275 5.55 -6.72 3.17
CA CYS A 275 4.81 -7.99 3.09
C CYS A 275 4.44 -8.51 4.48
N VAL A 276 5.35 -8.45 5.45
CA VAL A 276 5.08 -8.88 6.85
C VAL A 276 3.99 -8.03 7.50
N VAL A 277 4.04 -6.70 7.33
CA VAL A 277 3.01 -5.78 7.83
C VAL A 277 1.64 -6.08 7.19
N MET A 278 1.60 -6.24 5.87
CA MET A 278 0.36 -6.54 5.14
C MET A 278 -0.22 -7.91 5.49
N HIS A 279 0.62 -8.93 5.68
CA HIS A 279 0.19 -10.25 6.14
C HIS A 279 -0.40 -10.22 7.55
N THR A 280 0.23 -9.45 8.45
CA THR A 280 -0.27 -9.28 9.82
C THR A 280 -1.63 -8.57 9.81
N MET A 281 -1.78 -7.50 9.02
CA MET A 281 -3.07 -6.84 8.85
C MET A 281 -4.14 -7.79 8.27
N LEU A 282 -3.79 -8.62 7.29
CA LEU A 282 -4.71 -9.63 6.74
C LEU A 282 -5.19 -10.63 7.80
N ARG A 283 -4.37 -11.00 8.78
CA ARG A 283 -4.78 -11.86 9.90
C ARG A 283 -5.84 -11.16 10.77
N HIS A 284 -5.64 -9.89 11.10
CA HIS A 284 -6.62 -9.10 11.87
C HIS A 284 -7.95 -8.96 11.15
N VAL A 285 -7.93 -8.66 9.85
CA VAL A 285 -9.18 -8.57 9.07
C VAL A 285 -9.89 -9.93 9.00
N LYS A 286 -9.16 -11.04 8.86
CA LYS A 286 -9.75 -12.39 8.89
C LYS A 286 -10.38 -12.70 10.24
N TYR A 287 -9.72 -12.31 11.33
CA TYR A 287 -10.24 -12.50 12.68
C TYR A 287 -11.52 -11.69 12.92
N ALA A 288 -11.52 -10.41 12.55
CA ALA A 288 -12.71 -9.55 12.62
C ALA A 288 -13.88 -10.12 11.80
N LEU A 289 -13.61 -10.63 10.60
CA LEU A 289 -14.64 -11.28 9.76
C LEU A 289 -15.20 -12.56 10.40
N ALA A 290 -14.37 -13.36 11.05
CA ALA A 290 -14.79 -14.62 11.66
C ALA A 290 -15.69 -14.41 12.90
N ARG A 291 -15.63 -13.24 13.53
CA ARG A 291 -16.49 -12.87 14.66
C ARG A 291 -17.88 -12.36 14.25
N LYS A 292 -18.09 -12.00 12.97
CA LYS A 292 -19.39 -11.49 12.52
C LYS A 292 -20.40 -12.64 12.36
N PRO A 293 -21.59 -12.56 12.99
CA PRO A 293 -22.63 -13.58 12.81
C PRO A 293 -23.07 -13.65 11.34
N GLU A 294 -23.47 -14.84 10.88
CA GLU A 294 -23.86 -15.05 9.48
C GLU A 294 -25.15 -14.34 9.09
N TYR A 295 -26.00 -14.02 10.06
CA TYR A 295 -27.39 -13.58 9.87
C TYR A 295 -27.59 -12.09 9.50
N GLU A 296 -26.55 -11.25 9.49
CA GLU A 296 -26.70 -9.80 9.20
C GLU A 296 -26.89 -9.45 7.70
N VAL A 297 -26.89 -10.41 6.77
CA VAL A 297 -26.81 -10.11 5.33
C VAL A 297 -28.17 -9.87 4.67
N GLU A 298 -29.29 -10.33 5.26
CA GLU A 298 -30.58 -10.32 4.56
C GLU A 298 -31.43 -9.05 4.79
N GLU A 299 -31.25 -8.30 5.87
CA GLU A 299 -32.22 -7.25 6.24
C GLU A 299 -32.03 -5.92 5.49
N PHE A 300 -30.85 -5.66 4.89
CA PHE A 300 -30.55 -4.37 4.26
C PHE A 300 -30.93 -4.25 2.78
N VAL A 301 -31.31 -5.35 2.12
CA VAL A 301 -31.68 -5.34 0.69
C VAL A 301 -33.16 -5.01 0.47
N HIS A 302 -34.01 -5.14 1.50
CA HIS A 302 -35.46 -4.95 1.35
C HIS A 302 -36.04 -3.64 1.91
N SER A 303 -35.24 -2.77 2.52
CA SER A 303 -35.74 -1.55 3.18
C SER A 303 -35.53 -0.25 2.40
N ARG A 304 -35.20 -0.28 1.10
CA ARG A 304 -35.31 0.94 0.26
C ARG A 304 -36.78 1.14 -0.12
N PRO A 305 -37.51 2.12 0.45
CA PRO A 305 -38.80 2.50 -0.11
C PRO A 305 -38.55 2.95 -1.56
N LEU A 306 -39.23 2.29 -2.49
CA LEU A 306 -39.33 2.78 -3.86
C LEU A 306 -40.02 4.15 -3.82
N PRO A 307 -39.49 5.17 -4.51
CA PRO A 307 -40.16 6.46 -4.65
C PRO A 307 -41.48 6.35 -5.42
#